data_AF-A0A1Q3WEC4-F1
#
_entry.id   AF-A0A1Q3WEC4-F1
#
_cell.length_a   1.000
_cell.length_b   1.000
_cell.length_c   1.000
_cell.angle_alpha   90.00
_cell.angle_beta   90.00
_cell.angle_gamma   90.00
#
_symmetry.space_group_name_H-M   'P 1'
#
loop_
_entity.id
_entity.type
_entity.pdbx_description
1 polymer ?
#
loop_
_entity_poly.entity_id
_entity_poly.type
_entity_poly.pdbx_seq_one_letter_code
_entity_poly.pdbx_strand_id
1 'polypeptide(L)' 'PEMRLYYGKRIKEGKNKMLIQNIIRNKILSRVFAVVKRGTPYVNTLSYAA' A
#
# COMPACT_ATOMS: atom_id res chain seq x y z
N PRO A 1 4.91 6.44 2.42
CA PRO A 1 4.65 7.31 1.25
C PRO A 1 3.49 6.82 0.36
N GLU A 2 3.59 5.62 -0.26
CA GLU A 2 2.58 5.11 -1.21
C GLU A 2 1.17 4.95 -0.61
N MET A 3 1.06 4.34 0.56
CA MET A 3 -0.26 4.09 1.18
C MET A 3 -0.97 5.37 1.60
N ARG A 4 -0.22 6.41 1.99
CA ARG A 4 -0.78 7.72 2.35
C ARG A 4 -1.35 8.44 1.12
N LEU A 5 -0.62 8.40 0.01
CA LEU A 5 -1.07 8.90 -1.29
C LEU A 5 -2.33 8.16 -1.76
N TYR A 6 -2.31 6.83 -1.68
CA TYR A 6 -3.46 5.99 -2.01
C TYR A 6 -4.68 6.33 -1.15
N TYR A 7 -4.50 6.46 0.17
CA TYR A 7 -5.57 6.84 1.10
C TYR A 7 -6.17 8.19 0.72
N GLY A 8 -5.33 9.21 0.51
CA GLY A 8 -5.77 10.55 0.12
C GLY A 8 -6.53 10.56 -1.21
N LYS A 9 -6.06 9.82 -2.22
CA LYS A 9 -6.76 9.69 -3.51
C LYS A 9 -8.17 9.11 -3.33
N ARG A 10 -8.30 8.03 -2.55
CA ARG A 10 -9.60 7.37 -2.33
C ARG A 10 -10.57 8.17 -1.47
N ILE A 11 -10.06 9.00 -0.55
CA ILE A 11 -10.89 9.98 0.15
C ILE A 11 -11.43 11.03 -0.82
N LYS A 12 -10.59 11.57 -1.71
CA LYS A 12 -11.02 12.55 -2.72
C LYS A 12 -12.08 11.98 -3.67
N GLU A 13 -12.02 10.68 -3.96
CA GLU A 13 -13.03 9.94 -4.72
C GLU A 13 -14.33 9.67 -3.93
N GLY A 14 -14.45 10.13 -2.67
CA GLY A 14 -15.66 9.99 -1.85
C GLY A 14 -15.89 8.58 -1.29
N LYS A 15 -14.86 7.70 -1.28
CA LYS A 15 -15.01 6.33 -0.79
C LYS A 15 -15.04 6.28 0.75
N ASN A 16 -15.76 5.29 1.30
CA ASN A 16 -15.88 5.08 2.73
C ASN A 16 -14.51 4.76 3.38
N LYS A 17 -14.15 5.52 4.42
CA LYS A 17 -12.87 5.39 5.15
C LYS A 17 -12.59 3.97 5.65
N MET A 18 -13.62 3.25 6.12
CA MET A 18 -13.45 1.88 6.63
C MET A 18 -13.01 0.91 5.53
N LEU A 19 -13.60 1.02 4.34
CA LEU A 19 -13.21 0.22 3.17
C LEU A 19 -11.79 0.53 2.72
N ILE A 20 -11.41 1.81 2.72
CA ILE A 20 -10.05 2.23 2.34
C ILE A 20 -9.01 1.64 3.31
N GLN A 21 -9.29 1.67 4.62
CA GLN A 21 -8.40 1.06 5.62
C GLN A 21 -8.24 -0.45 5.42
N ASN A 22 -9.33 -1.16 5.15
CA ASN A 22 -9.28 -2.61 4.86
C ASN A 22 -8.40 -2.92 3.65
N ILE A 23 -8.52 -2.11 2.58
CA ILE A 23 -7.67 -2.26 1.40
C ILE A 23 -6.20 -2.02 1.75
N ILE A 24 -5.89 -1.00 2.56
CA ILE A 24 -4.50 -0.71 2.97
C ILE A 24 -3.91 -1.86 3.79
N ARG A 25 -4.66 -2.41 4.75
CA ARG A 25 -4.22 -3.58 5.54
C ARG A 25 -3.91 -4.76 4.64
N ASN A 26 -4.79 -5.07 3.69
CA ASN A 26 -4.57 -6.17 2.76
C ASN A 26 -3.36 -5.95 1.83
N LYS A 27 -3.14 -4.70 1.38
CA LYS A 27 -1.95 -4.35 0.60
C LYS A 27 -0.65 -4.57 1.38
N ILE A 28 -0.61 -4.24 2.68
CA ILE A 28 0.56 -4.48 3.53
C ILE A 28 0.76 -5.99 3.71
N LEU A 29 -0.30 -6.72 4.04
CA LEU A 29 -0.25 -8.17 4.25
C LEU A 29 0.28 -8.90 3.00
N SER A 30 -0.25 -8.56 1.82
CA SER A 30 0.21 -9.09 0.54
C SER A 30 1.70 -8.82 0.29
N ARG A 31 2.21 -7.62 0.65
CA ARG A 31 3.64 -7.29 0.52
C ARG A 31 4.51 -8.14 1.44
N VAL A 32 4.09 -8.34 2.69
CA VAL A 32 4.82 -9.19 3.64
C VAL A 32 4.93 -10.60 3.09
N PHE A 33 3.82 -11.19 2.64
CA PHE A 33 3.83 -12.52 2.04
C PHE A 33 4.72 -12.61 0.79
N ALA A 34 4.71 -11.59 -0.07
CA ALA A 34 5.57 -11.55 -1.25
C ALA A 34 7.07 -11.50 -0.89
N VAL A 35 7.45 -10.71 0.12
CA VAL A 35 8.84 -10.61 0.61
C VAL A 35 9.30 -11.94 1.19
N VAL A 36 8.48 -12.57 2.04
CA VAL A 36 8.78 -13.88 2.64
C VAL A 36 8.94 -14.94 1.55
N LYS A 37 8.02 -15.02 0.59
CA LYS A 37 8.07 -16.00 -0.51
C LYS A 37 9.29 -15.81 -1.43
N ARG A 38 9.68 -14.55 -1.68
CA ARG A 38 10.78 -14.20 -2.58
C ARG A 38 12.16 -14.31 -1.90
N GLY A 39 12.22 -14.27 -0.58
CA GLY A 39 13.47 -14.33 0.19
C GLY A 39 14.37 -13.09 0.05
N THR A 40 13.88 -12.00 -0.53
CA THR A 40 14.64 -10.75 -0.72
C THR A 40 13.91 -9.56 -0.13
N PRO A 41 14.64 -8.59 0.45
CA PRO A 41 14.06 -7.51 1.24
C PRO A 41 13.09 -6.63 0.44
N TYR A 42 12.17 -5.99 1.15
CA TYR A 42 11.26 -5.02 0.55
C TYR A 42 12.05 -3.83 -0.02
N VAL A 43 11.77 -3.46 -1.27
CA VAL A 43 12.36 -2.29 -1.92
C VAL A 43 11.27 -1.24 -2.09
N ASN A 44 11.51 -0.03 -1.58
CA ASN A 44 10.61 1.09 -1.76
C ASN A 44 10.79 1.67 -3.18
N THR A 45 10.04 1.17 -4.16
CA THR A 45 10.15 1.63 -5.55
C THR A 45 9.74 3.08 -5.75
N LEU A 46 8.82 3.61 -4.92
CA LEU A 46 8.38 5.00 -5.03
C LEU A 46 9.51 6.00 -4.74
N SER A 47 10.51 5.65 -3.93
CA SER A 47 11.65 6.55 -3.70
C SER A 47 12.61 6.65 -4.89
N TYR A 48 12.49 5.79 -5.89
CA TYR A 48 13.32 5.79 -7.10
C TYR A 48 12.63 6.42 -8.32
N ALA A 49 11.34 6.73 -8.22
CA ALA A 49 10.60 7.43 -9.26
C ALA A 49 10.87 8.95 -9.13
N ALA A 50 11.99 9.39 -9.70
CA ALA A 50 12.34 10.81 -9.86
C ALA A 50 11.62 11.43 -11.06
#